data_AF-A0A7J2NEF4-F1
#
_entry.id   AF-A0A7J2NEF4-F1
#
_cell.length_a   1.000
_cell.length_b   1.000
_cell.length_c   1.000
_cell.angle_alpha   90.00
_cell.angle_beta   90.00
_cell.angle_gamma   90.00
#
_symmetry.space_group_name_H-M   'P 1'
#
loop_
_entity.id
_entity.type
_entity.pdbx_description
1 polymer ?
#
loop_
_entity_poly.entity_id
_entity_poly.type
_entity_poly.pdbx_seq_one_letter_code
_entity_poly.pdbx_strand_id
1 'polypeptide(L)'
;MNRAVFTILVFFLGFFSSLAILAILPSEAVADFVLDGSRNLVSPISGTAPDGISPGKWINTDQIEFQKDKVIIHIDDPRWAVFADTKSMLPVLDSETNAIQVVPTSPSQIREGDIVSYYSEIARANIVHRVIETGYDEEGWYAIMKGDNLRRQDPEKVRFSNVRRVVVALVY
;
A
#
# COMPACT_ATOMS: atom_id res chain seq x y z
N MET A 1 38.07 8.55 43.51
CA MET A 1 36.73 7.92 43.64
C MET A 1 36.64 6.80 42.61
N ASN A 2 36.22 5.59 43.01
CA ASN A 2 36.12 4.45 42.09
C ASN A 2 35.08 4.75 41.01
N ARG A 3 35.36 4.41 39.74
CA ARG A 3 34.47 4.65 38.59
C ARG A 3 33.07 4.06 38.83
N ALA A 4 32.97 2.90 39.48
CA ALA A 4 31.70 2.29 39.83
C ALA A 4 30.87 3.13 40.81
N VAL A 5 31.51 3.71 41.84
CA VAL A 5 30.85 4.55 42.84
C VAL A 5 30.36 5.86 42.21
N PHE A 6 31.13 6.44 41.29
CA PHE A 6 30.72 7.63 40.56
C PHE A 6 29.50 7.38 39.66
N THR A 7 29.48 6.27 38.91
CA THR A 7 28.35 5.93 38.05
C THR A 7 27.07 5.69 38.85
N ILE A 8 27.18 5.01 40.00
CA ILE A 8 26.04 4.77 40.90
C ILE A 8 25.48 6.10 41.44
N LEU A 9 26.35 7.02 41.85
CA LEU A 9 25.93 8.34 42.33
C LEU A 9 25.23 9.16 41.24
N VAL A 10 25.72 9.15 40.01
CA VAL A 10 25.08 9.86 38.88
C VAL A 10 23.72 9.25 38.55
N PHE A 11 23.61 7.92 38.58
CA PHE A 11 22.34 7.23 38.35
C PHE A 11 21.30 7.61 39.41
N PHE A 12 21.66 7.56 40.70
CA PHE A 12 20.73 7.92 41.77
C PHE A 12 20.39 9.41 41.78
N LEU A 13 21.34 10.29 41.46
CA LEU A 13 21.05 11.73 41.32
C LEU A 13 20.02 11.99 40.20
N GLY A 14 20.15 11.30 39.06
CA GLY A 14 19.17 11.34 37.98
C GLY A 14 17.82 10.74 38.38
N PHE A 15 17.82 9.62 39.08
CA PHE A 15 16.61 8.92 39.51
C PHE A 15 15.81 9.71 40.56
N PHE A 16 16.46 10.34 41.52
CA PHE A 16 15.78 11.14 42.54
C PHE A 16 15.37 12.52 42.03
N SER A 17 16.11 13.11 41.10
CA SER A 17 15.71 14.38 40.48
C SER A 17 14.45 14.23 39.63
N SER A 18 14.27 13.12 38.90
CA SER A 18 13.04 12.88 38.15
C SER A 18 11.81 12.69 39.04
N LEU A 19 11.97 12.05 40.21
CA LEU A 19 10.90 11.91 41.20
C LEU A 19 10.52 13.25 41.86
N ALA A 20 11.50 14.11 42.13
CA ALA A 20 11.25 15.44 42.71
C ALA A 20 10.50 16.35 41.72
N ILE A 21 10.82 16.29 40.43
CA ILE A 21 10.11 17.06 39.39
C ILE A 21 8.64 16.65 39.34
N LEU A 22 8.34 15.34 39.42
CA LEU A 22 6.97 14.82 39.38
C LEU A 22 6.13 15.27 40.59
N ALA A 23 6.76 15.53 41.75
CA ALA A 23 6.09 15.98 42.97
C ALA A 23 5.77 17.48 42.99
N ILE A 24 6.42 18.30 42.14
CA ILE A 24 6.23 19.76 42.09
C ILE A 24 5.25 20.17 40.99
N LEU A 25 5.03 19.30 39.99
CA LEU A 25 4.10 19.58 38.91
C LEU A 25 2.65 19.56 39.43
N PRO A 26 1.81 20.53 38.98
CA PRO A 26 0.39 20.51 39.30
C PRO A 26 -0.23 19.21 38.75
N SER A 27 -1.23 18.67 39.46
CA SER A 27 -1.84 17.36 39.14
C SER A 27 -2.33 17.25 37.69
N GLU A 28 -2.71 18.38 37.08
CA GLU A 28 -3.15 18.48 35.69
C GLU A 28 -1.99 18.30 34.69
N ALA A 29 -0.80 18.83 34.99
CA ALA A 29 0.40 18.64 34.18
C ALA A 29 0.99 17.23 34.32
N VAL A 30 0.84 16.62 35.50
CA VAL A 30 1.18 15.21 35.72
C VAL A 30 0.22 14.32 34.93
N ALA A 31 -1.08 14.63 34.94
CA ALA A 31 -2.07 13.93 34.13
C ALA A 31 -1.72 14.04 32.64
N ASP A 32 -1.40 15.23 32.12
CA ASP A 32 -0.99 15.39 30.71
C ASP A 32 0.30 14.61 30.37
N PHE A 33 1.30 14.57 31.26
CA PHE A 33 2.54 13.80 31.02
C PHE A 33 2.31 12.28 31.08
N VAL A 34 1.50 11.80 32.03
CA VAL A 34 1.11 10.38 32.12
C VAL A 34 0.22 9.98 30.94
N LEU A 35 -0.68 10.87 30.50
CA LEU A 35 -1.53 10.65 29.33
C LEU A 35 -0.72 10.69 28.03
N ASP A 36 0.31 11.55 27.90
CA ASP A 36 1.20 11.59 26.73
C ASP A 36 2.15 10.38 26.69
N GLY A 37 2.64 9.90 27.84
CA GLY A 37 3.36 8.63 27.94
C GLY A 37 2.47 7.40 27.66
N SER A 38 1.18 7.48 27.99
CA SER A 38 0.16 6.46 27.71
C SER A 38 -0.40 6.51 26.28
N ARG A 39 -0.19 7.59 25.53
CA ARG A 39 -0.59 7.70 24.11
C ARG A 39 0.16 6.73 23.20
N ASN A 40 1.27 6.15 23.67
CA ASN A 40 2.01 5.11 22.94
C ASN A 40 1.60 3.67 23.30
N LEU A 41 0.61 3.46 24.19
CA LEU A 41 0.16 2.12 24.60
C LEU A 41 -1.37 1.97 24.62
N VAL A 42 -2.07 2.70 23.75
CA VAL A 42 -3.39 2.27 23.28
C VAL A 42 -3.16 1.54 21.97
N SER A 43 -3.28 0.21 21.96
CA SER A 43 -3.43 -0.52 20.70
C SER A 43 -4.82 -0.18 20.16
N PRO A 44 -4.94 0.58 19.07
CA PRO A 44 -6.21 0.82 18.45
C PRO A 44 -6.47 -0.38 17.54
N ILE A 45 -7.37 -1.29 17.94
CA ILE A 45 -8.28 -1.91 16.97
C ILE A 45 -9.25 -0.81 16.52
N SER A 46 -8.67 0.18 15.87
CA SER A 46 -9.27 1.36 15.27
C SER A 46 -8.26 1.87 14.25
N GLY A 47 -7.66 0.95 13.49
CA GLY A 47 -7.07 1.29 12.22
C GLY A 47 -8.22 1.53 11.25
N THR A 48 -8.78 2.75 11.25
CA THR A 48 -9.11 3.27 9.93
C THR A 48 -7.78 3.32 9.23
N ALA A 49 -7.54 2.36 8.32
CA ALA A 49 -6.44 2.49 7.39
C ALA A 49 -6.51 3.92 6.86
N PRO A 50 -5.41 4.70 6.87
CA PRO A 50 -5.43 6.01 6.23
C PRO A 50 -6.04 5.82 4.86
N ASP A 51 -7.00 6.69 4.46
CA ASP A 51 -7.78 6.56 3.22
C ASP A 51 -6.86 6.01 2.12
N GLY A 52 -6.99 4.70 1.91
CA GLY A 52 -5.96 3.93 1.25
C GLY A 52 -6.11 4.16 -0.23
N ILE A 53 -4.98 4.20 -0.94
CA ILE A 53 -4.96 4.02 -2.38
C ILE A 53 -5.84 2.80 -2.72
N SER A 54 -6.95 3.05 -3.41
CA SER A 54 -7.99 2.06 -3.69
C SER A 54 -8.20 1.95 -5.20
N PRO A 55 -8.24 0.74 -5.76
CA PRO A 55 -8.39 0.56 -7.19
C PRO A 55 -9.68 1.21 -7.72
N GLY A 56 -9.66 1.52 -9.02
CA GLY A 56 -10.83 2.01 -9.72
C GLY A 56 -11.96 0.97 -9.74
N LYS A 57 -13.19 1.47 -9.89
CA LYS A 57 -14.37 0.63 -10.08
C LYS A 57 -14.51 0.28 -11.57
N TRP A 58 -13.91 -0.84 -11.97
CA TRP A 58 -13.92 -1.31 -13.37
C TRP A 58 -15.15 -2.14 -13.76
N ILE A 59 -15.79 -2.77 -12.78
CA ILE A 59 -17.01 -3.56 -12.97
C ILE A 59 -18.06 -2.99 -12.02
N ASN A 60 -19.19 -2.56 -12.56
CA ASN A 60 -20.35 -2.16 -11.78
C ASN A 60 -21.18 -3.38 -11.37
N THR A 61 -21.90 -3.27 -10.26
CA THR A 61 -22.69 -4.39 -9.71
C THR A 61 -23.79 -4.87 -10.65
N ASP A 62 -24.36 -3.97 -11.46
CA ASP A 62 -25.34 -4.27 -12.50
C ASP A 62 -24.75 -5.04 -13.69
N GLN A 63 -23.42 -5.10 -13.81
CA GLN A 63 -22.71 -5.94 -14.78
C GLN A 63 -22.48 -7.37 -14.26
N ILE A 64 -22.91 -7.71 -13.05
CA ILE A 64 -22.69 -9.02 -12.43
C ILE A 64 -24.04 -9.71 -12.22
N GLU A 65 -24.25 -10.82 -12.91
CA GLU A 65 -25.44 -11.66 -12.76
C GLU A 65 -25.11 -12.94 -11.99
N PHE A 66 -25.91 -13.24 -10.97
CA PHE A 66 -25.84 -14.49 -10.23
C PHE A 66 -26.94 -15.44 -10.69
N GLN A 67 -26.55 -16.64 -11.09
CA GLN A 67 -27.45 -17.74 -11.41
C GLN A 67 -27.14 -18.93 -10.51
N LYS A 68 -28.00 -19.96 -10.54
CA LYS A 68 -27.87 -21.13 -9.65
C LYS A 68 -26.53 -21.86 -9.81
N ASP A 69 -25.97 -21.87 -11.01
CA ASP A 69 -24.82 -22.67 -11.43
C ASP A 69 -23.69 -21.84 -12.05
N LYS A 70 -23.83 -20.52 -12.18
CA LYS A 70 -22.83 -19.64 -12.77
C LYS A 70 -22.93 -18.19 -12.29
N VAL A 71 -21.82 -17.48 -12.44
CA VAL A 71 -21.73 -16.02 -12.34
C VAL A 71 -21.37 -15.49 -13.72
N ILE A 72 -22.12 -14.51 -14.22
CA ILE A 72 -21.84 -13.84 -15.50
C ILE A 72 -21.40 -12.41 -15.22
N ILE A 73 -20.27 -12.01 -15.80
CA ILE A 73 -19.75 -10.65 -15.72
C ILE A 73 -19.76 -10.06 -17.13
N HIS A 74 -20.54 -9.00 -17.33
CA HIS A 74 -20.70 -8.31 -18.61
C HIS A 74 -19.66 -7.21 -18.76
N ILE A 75 -18.60 -7.49 -19.52
CA ILE A 75 -17.51 -6.55 -19.79
C ILE A 75 -17.08 -6.64 -21.26
N ASP A 76 -16.58 -5.52 -21.79
CA ASP A 76 -16.15 -5.42 -23.19
C ASP A 76 -14.72 -5.93 -23.39
N ASP A 77 -14.53 -6.76 -24.44
CA ASP A 77 -13.26 -7.38 -24.84
C ASP A 77 -12.40 -7.95 -23.67
N PRO A 78 -12.96 -8.83 -22.81
CA PRO A 78 -12.19 -9.43 -21.74
C PRO A 78 -11.06 -10.30 -22.29
N ARG A 79 -9.94 -10.32 -21.58
CA ARG A 79 -8.86 -11.28 -21.80
C ARG A 79 -8.55 -12.02 -20.52
N TRP A 80 -8.39 -13.33 -20.67
CA TRP A 80 -7.78 -14.19 -19.69
C TRP A 80 -6.28 -13.92 -19.63
N ALA A 81 -5.73 -13.79 -18.43
CA ALA A 81 -4.30 -13.63 -18.20
C ALA A 81 -3.80 -14.68 -17.21
N VAL A 82 -2.62 -15.22 -17.52
CA VAL A 82 -1.79 -16.05 -16.65
C VAL A 82 -0.46 -15.33 -16.43
N PHE A 83 0.14 -15.49 -15.26
CA PHE A 83 1.30 -14.70 -14.86
C PHE A 83 2.54 -15.58 -14.69
N ALA A 84 3.70 -14.99 -14.97
CA ALA A 84 4.98 -15.63 -14.66
C ALA A 84 5.23 -15.62 -13.15
N ASP A 85 5.86 -16.69 -12.65
CA ASP A 85 6.09 -16.88 -11.22
C ASP A 85 7.25 -16.04 -10.65
N THR A 86 7.12 -14.71 -10.70
CA THR A 86 8.17 -13.78 -10.25
C THR A 86 8.11 -13.46 -8.75
N LYS A 87 7.03 -13.86 -8.07
CA LYS A 87 6.73 -13.58 -6.66
C LYS A 87 6.63 -12.09 -6.30
N SER A 88 6.67 -11.16 -7.27
CA SER A 88 6.65 -9.71 -7.02
C SER A 88 5.29 -9.18 -6.58
N MET A 89 4.22 -9.91 -6.91
CA MET A 89 2.83 -9.56 -6.61
C MET A 89 2.21 -10.40 -5.48
N LEU A 90 2.99 -11.22 -4.78
CA LEU A 90 2.48 -11.90 -3.58
C LEU A 90 2.01 -10.87 -2.51
N PRO A 91 0.94 -11.14 -1.75
CA PRO A 91 0.09 -12.34 -1.81
C PRO A 91 -1.05 -12.24 -2.83
N VAL A 92 -1.10 -11.19 -3.65
CA VAL A 92 -2.24 -10.90 -4.53
C VAL A 92 -2.26 -11.77 -5.77
N LEU A 93 -1.11 -11.98 -6.42
CA LEU A 93 -0.99 -12.81 -7.61
C LEU A 93 0.18 -13.80 -7.49
N ASP A 94 -0.03 -15.01 -7.99
CA ASP A 94 0.99 -16.00 -8.29
C ASP A 94 0.76 -16.63 -9.68
N SER A 95 1.50 -17.68 -10.01
CA SER A 95 1.39 -18.39 -11.29
C SER A 95 0.11 -19.21 -11.46
N GLU A 96 -0.57 -19.55 -10.36
CA GLU A 96 -1.82 -20.33 -10.37
C GLU A 96 -3.05 -19.40 -10.42
N THR A 97 -2.86 -18.12 -10.10
CA THR A 97 -3.91 -17.12 -10.11
C THR A 97 -4.38 -16.82 -11.53
N ASN A 98 -5.68 -16.92 -11.75
CA ASN A 98 -6.30 -16.54 -13.02
C ASN A 98 -6.85 -15.13 -12.93
N ALA A 99 -6.62 -14.31 -13.95
CA ALA A 99 -7.12 -12.94 -13.99
C ALA A 99 -7.91 -12.64 -15.26
N ILE A 100 -8.91 -11.78 -15.10
CA ILE A 100 -9.59 -11.14 -16.21
C ILE A 100 -9.08 -9.71 -16.33
N GLN A 101 -8.75 -9.32 -17.57
CA GLN A 101 -8.18 -8.02 -17.89
C GLN A 101 -8.95 -7.32 -19.00
N VAL A 102 -9.03 -5.99 -18.93
CA VAL A 102 -9.67 -5.12 -19.95
C VAL A 102 -8.70 -4.06 -20.47
N VAL A 103 -8.92 -3.57 -21.69
CA VAL A 103 -8.08 -2.50 -22.26
C VAL A 103 -8.59 -1.14 -21.76
N PRO A 104 -7.75 -0.34 -21.07
CA PRO A 104 -8.12 1.05 -20.79
C PRO A 104 -8.09 1.86 -22.09
N THR A 105 -9.10 2.70 -22.30
CA THR A 105 -9.22 3.58 -23.48
C THR A 105 -8.62 4.97 -23.24
N SER A 106 -8.36 5.33 -21.98
CA SER A 106 -7.76 6.63 -21.64
C SER A 106 -7.00 6.60 -20.30
N PRO A 107 -6.03 7.51 -20.09
CA PRO A 107 -5.32 7.62 -18.81
C PRO A 107 -6.23 7.86 -17.61
N SER A 108 -7.32 8.62 -17.80
CA SER A 108 -8.27 8.96 -16.73
C SER A 108 -9.06 7.78 -16.15
N GLN A 109 -9.05 6.63 -16.83
CA GLN A 109 -9.66 5.41 -16.29
C GLN A 109 -8.75 4.70 -15.28
N ILE A 110 -7.43 4.89 -15.41
CA ILE A 110 -6.44 4.27 -14.53
C ILE A 110 -6.33 5.10 -13.26
N ARG A 111 -6.44 4.43 -12.11
CA ARG A 111 -6.35 5.05 -10.80
C ARG A 111 -5.24 4.41 -9.98
N GLU A 112 -4.73 5.15 -9.01
CA GLU A 112 -3.87 4.58 -7.99
C GLU A 112 -4.59 3.40 -7.33
N GLY A 113 -3.89 2.28 -7.15
CA GLY A 113 -4.42 1.04 -6.61
C GLY A 113 -4.79 0.02 -7.67
N ASP A 114 -4.98 0.41 -8.93
CA ASP A 114 -5.20 -0.53 -10.03
C ASP A 114 -3.99 -1.44 -10.23
N ILE A 115 -4.24 -2.70 -10.60
CA ILE A 115 -3.18 -3.62 -11.05
C ILE A 115 -3.18 -3.62 -12.57
N VAL A 116 -2.06 -3.23 -13.16
CA VAL A 116 -1.95 -2.95 -14.59
C VAL A 116 -0.85 -3.80 -15.20
N SER A 117 -1.16 -4.41 -16.34
CA SER A 117 -0.14 -4.97 -17.23
C SER A 117 0.41 -3.89 -18.14
N TYR A 118 1.73 -3.75 -18.20
CA TYR A 118 2.40 -2.76 -19.03
C TYR A 118 3.70 -3.33 -19.61
N TYR A 119 4.16 -2.76 -20.72
CA TYR A 119 5.46 -3.08 -21.28
C TYR A 119 6.53 -2.19 -20.64
N SER A 120 7.51 -2.81 -19.98
CA SER A 120 8.68 -2.14 -19.45
C SER A 120 9.74 -2.02 -20.53
N GLU A 121 10.15 -0.79 -20.85
CA GLU A 121 11.22 -0.56 -21.82
C GLU A 121 12.58 -0.95 -21.21
N ILE A 122 12.74 -0.75 -19.89
CA ILE A 122 13.96 -1.12 -19.16
C ILE A 122 14.13 -2.64 -19.08
N ALA A 123 13.09 -3.37 -18.68
CA ALA A 123 13.14 -4.82 -18.56
C ALA A 123 12.91 -5.56 -19.89
N ARG A 124 12.42 -4.84 -20.92
CA ARG A 124 12.04 -5.38 -22.24
C ARG A 124 11.01 -6.51 -22.14
N ALA A 125 10.06 -6.39 -21.21
CA ALA A 125 9.09 -7.42 -20.90
C ALA A 125 7.75 -6.83 -20.46
N ASN A 126 6.68 -7.63 -20.57
CA ASN A 126 5.40 -7.28 -19.95
C ASN A 126 5.48 -7.56 -18.43
N ILE A 127 5.18 -6.53 -17.64
CA ILE A 127 5.15 -6.56 -16.18
C ILE A 127 3.72 -6.30 -15.73
N VAL A 128 3.35 -6.87 -14.59
CA VAL A 128 2.03 -6.68 -13.97
C VAL A 128 2.24 -6.23 -12.54
N HIS A 129 1.99 -4.95 -12.26
CA HIS A 129 2.22 -4.34 -10.95
C HIS A 129 1.11 -3.35 -10.60
N ARG A 130 1.08 -2.91 -9.34
CA ARG A 130 0.09 -1.95 -8.84
C ARG A 130 0.53 -0.52 -9.15
N VAL A 131 -0.41 0.30 -9.60
CA VAL A 131 -0.25 1.75 -9.71
C VAL A 131 -0.19 2.33 -8.30
N ILE A 132 0.91 3.00 -7.94
CA ILE A 132 1.05 3.66 -6.63
C ILE A 132 1.01 5.18 -6.72
N GLU A 133 1.19 5.74 -7.91
CA GLU A 133 1.12 7.18 -8.17
C GLU A 133 0.75 7.39 -9.64
N THR A 134 -0.01 8.44 -9.93
CA THR A 134 -0.20 8.95 -11.30
C THR A 134 0.12 10.44 -11.37
N GLY A 135 0.56 10.91 -12.54
CA GLY A 135 0.89 12.32 -12.71
C GLY A 135 1.03 12.74 -14.16
N TYR A 136 1.44 13.98 -14.35
CA TYR A 136 1.73 14.56 -15.66
C TYR A 136 3.09 15.27 -15.60
N ASP A 137 3.89 15.08 -16.64
CA ASP A 137 5.10 15.86 -16.89
C ASP A 137 5.14 16.32 -18.36
N GLU A 138 6.29 16.82 -18.82
CA GLU A 138 6.46 17.36 -20.18
C GLU A 138 6.20 16.31 -21.29
N GLU A 139 6.29 15.01 -20.98
CA GLU A 139 5.99 13.91 -21.90
C GLU A 139 4.55 13.40 -21.75
N GLY A 140 3.73 14.08 -20.94
CA GLY A 140 2.33 13.76 -20.71
C GLY A 140 2.09 12.88 -19.48
N TRP A 141 1.02 12.10 -19.52
CA TRP A 141 0.61 11.25 -18.39
C TRP A 141 1.65 10.16 -18.08
N TYR A 142 1.86 9.91 -16.80
CA TYR A 142 2.62 8.76 -16.32
C TYR A 142 1.98 8.08 -15.11
N ALA A 143 2.36 6.83 -14.90
CA ALA A 143 2.14 6.10 -13.66
C ALA A 143 3.46 5.59 -13.08
N ILE A 144 3.54 5.55 -11.76
CA ILE A 144 4.58 4.84 -11.03
C ILE A 144 3.99 3.50 -10.58
N MET A 145 4.68 2.42 -10.94
CA MET A 145 4.25 1.06 -10.66
C MET A 145 5.08 0.44 -9.54
N LYS A 146 4.51 -0.54 -8.85
CA LYS A 146 5.22 -1.30 -7.82
C LYS A 146 4.58 -2.68 -7.63
N GLY A 147 5.42 -3.71 -7.56
CA GLY A 147 4.98 -5.02 -7.09
C GLY A 147 4.57 -5.01 -5.62
N ASP A 148 3.46 -5.65 -5.29
CA ASP A 148 2.92 -5.67 -3.91
C ASP A 148 3.92 -6.26 -2.90
N ASN A 149 4.73 -7.24 -3.33
CA ASN A 149 5.78 -7.87 -2.53
C ASN A 149 7.17 -7.21 -2.67
N LEU A 150 7.29 -6.09 -3.37
CA LEU A 150 8.56 -5.38 -3.53
C LEU A 150 8.71 -4.28 -2.48
N ARG A 151 9.95 -4.00 -2.04
CA ARG A 151 10.22 -2.87 -1.12
C ARG A 151 10.32 -1.53 -1.82
N ARG A 152 10.63 -1.54 -3.11
CA ARG A 152 10.85 -0.34 -3.94
C ARG A 152 9.90 -0.38 -5.12
N GLN A 153 9.52 0.80 -5.58
CA GLN A 153 8.80 0.99 -6.83
C GLN A 153 9.66 0.57 -8.03
N ASP A 154 9.00 0.40 -9.16
CA ASP A 154 9.67 0.16 -10.42
C ASP A 154 10.48 1.39 -10.86
N PRO A 155 11.61 1.21 -11.55
CA PRO A 155 12.55 2.29 -11.81
C PRO A 155 12.08 3.29 -12.88
N GLU A 156 11.03 3.00 -13.64
CA GLU A 156 10.57 3.83 -14.75
C GLU A 156 9.20 4.47 -14.49
N LYS A 157 9.00 5.66 -15.09
CA LYS A 157 7.66 6.24 -15.27
C LYS A 157 7.00 5.55 -16.46
N VAL A 158 5.89 4.86 -16.21
CA VAL A 158 5.16 4.14 -17.26
C VAL A 158 4.23 5.09 -17.99
N ARG A 159 4.44 5.25 -19.30
CA ARG A 159 3.57 6.04 -20.17
C ARG A 159 2.31 5.28 -20.54
N PHE A 160 1.22 5.99 -20.82
CA PHE A 160 -0.06 5.35 -21.18
C PHE A 160 0.07 4.45 -22.42
N SER A 161 0.93 4.82 -23.39
CA SER A 161 1.23 3.99 -24.58
C SER A 161 1.80 2.61 -24.26
N ASN A 162 2.41 2.46 -23.07
CA ASN A 162 3.02 1.22 -22.61
C ASN A 162 2.05 0.39 -21.77
N VAL A 163 0.95 0.99 -21.29
CA VAL A 163 -0.12 0.26 -20.61
C VAL A 163 -0.82 -0.66 -21.60
N ARG A 164 -1.00 -1.91 -21.21
CA ARG A 164 -1.67 -2.93 -22.01
C ARG A 164 -3.08 -3.16 -21.53
N ARG A 165 -3.25 -3.52 -20.25
CA ARG A 165 -4.55 -3.88 -19.68
C ARG A 165 -4.61 -3.62 -18.17
N VAL A 166 -5.83 -3.50 -17.65
CA VAL A 166 -6.08 -3.43 -16.20
C VAL A 166 -6.74 -4.72 -15.75
N VAL A 167 -6.30 -5.27 -14.61
CA VAL A 167 -6.89 -6.44 -13.96
C VAL A 167 -8.19 -6.03 -13.27
N VAL A 168 -9.29 -6.70 -13.62
CA VAL A 168 -10.64 -6.36 -13.11
C VAL A 168 -11.26 -7.48 -12.28
N ALA A 169 -10.77 -8.71 -12.41
CA ALA A 169 -11.18 -9.83 -11.58
C ALA A 169 -10.01 -10.80 -11.38
N LEU A 170 -9.96 -11.39 -10.18
CA LEU A 170 -9.07 -12.49 -9.80
C LEU A 170 -9.91 -13.71 -9.47
N VAL A 171 -9.48 -14.86 -9.97
CA VAL A 171 -10.11 -16.16 -9.76
C VAL A 171 -9.03 -17.12 -9.26
N TYR A 172 -9.17 -17.52 -8.00
CA TYR A 172 -8.32 -18.50 -7.32
C TYR A 172 -8.99 -19.89 -7.33
#